data_AF-A0A0N9HR56-F1
#
_entry.id   AF-A0A0N9HR56-F1
#
_cell.length_a   1.000
_cell.length_b   1.000
_cell.length_c   1.000
_cell.angle_alpha   90.00
_cell.angle_beta   90.00
_cell.angle_gamma   90.00
#
_symmetry.space_group_name_H-M   'P 1'
#
loop_
_entity.id
_entity.type
_entity.pdbx_description
1 polymer ?
#
loop_
_entity_poly.entity_id
_entity_poly.type
_entity_poly.pdbx_seq_one_letter_code
_entity_poly.pdbx_strand_id
1 'polypeptide(L)'
;MPRFPSSHARTRTAQPSSSPILSHSALVQQPRRNPRILSPYGSPTVSMDVTIRAELMAEQAAFLQTIADKREAPAFARRWEDTLRRVAKGAEAGLLSTPTIMLFQSLVRTVEVVTRNLHECETAASEATLRLASEVQDYLQKREDPCRGYKMEGAPLPFVSSRPNSPAPNDLLAPYRRWFLDHFAHPYLTSADK
;
A
#
# COMPACT_ATOMS: atom_id res chain seq x y z
N MET A 1 15.77 34.12 32.17
CA MET A 1 15.18 35.21 31.35
C MET A 1 15.11 34.75 29.91
N PRO A 2 13.91 34.60 29.33
CA PRO A 2 13.74 34.28 27.93
C PRO A 2 13.83 35.57 27.09
N ARG A 3 14.41 35.51 25.90
CA ARG A 3 14.35 36.59 24.91
C ARG A 3 14.06 36.00 23.53
N PHE A 4 12.79 36.00 23.16
CA PHE A 4 12.35 36.24 21.79
C PHE A 4 11.21 37.26 21.86
N PRO A 5 11.24 38.28 21.00
CA PRO A 5 10.32 38.36 19.85
C PRO A 5 11.03 39.00 18.63
N SER A 6 10.54 39.10 17.40
CA SER A 6 9.36 38.66 16.66
C SER A 6 9.63 38.97 15.17
N SER A 7 8.94 38.24 14.31
CA SER A 7 8.69 38.51 12.88
C SER A 7 8.34 39.97 12.55
N HIS A 8 8.88 40.52 11.44
CA HIS A 8 8.10 41.00 10.28
C HIS A 8 8.93 41.79 9.22
N ALA A 9 8.83 41.28 7.98
CA ALA A 9 8.47 41.99 6.75
C ALA A 9 9.26 43.22 6.23
N ARG A 10 9.90 43.01 5.07
CA ARG A 10 9.64 43.70 3.78
C ARG A 10 10.08 45.18 3.64
N THR A 11 11.16 45.40 2.91
CA THR A 11 11.40 46.58 2.04
C THR A 11 12.50 46.20 1.03
N ARG A 12 12.16 45.98 -0.26
CA ARG A 12 12.18 46.97 -1.36
C ARG A 12 13.60 47.38 -1.80
N THR A 13 14.07 46.76 -2.88
CA THR A 13 14.83 47.44 -3.95
C THR A 13 14.47 46.79 -5.28
N ALA A 14 13.47 47.36 -5.94
CA ALA A 14 13.29 47.26 -7.37
C ALA A 14 14.20 48.30 -8.02
N GLN A 15 14.97 47.90 -9.03
CA GLN A 15 15.34 48.79 -10.12
C GLN A 15 15.25 48.06 -11.47
N PRO A 16 14.97 48.80 -12.56
CA PRO A 16 14.31 48.28 -13.75
C PRO A 16 15.20 48.37 -15.02
N SER A 17 14.60 47.99 -16.16
CA SER A 17 15.04 48.18 -17.57
C SER A 17 16.02 47.10 -18.08
N SER A 18 15.92 46.53 -19.28
CA SER A 18 15.28 46.99 -20.52
C SER A 18 14.88 45.80 -21.43
N SER A 19 13.79 46.03 -22.16
CA SER A 19 13.10 45.39 -23.29
C SER A 19 13.66 44.16 -24.06
N PRO A 20 12.73 43.34 -24.63
CA PRO A 20 13.02 42.24 -25.54
C PRO A 20 13.11 42.73 -26.99
N ILE A 21 14.12 42.24 -27.74
CA ILE A 21 14.19 42.43 -29.19
C ILE A 21 14.10 41.06 -29.85
N LEU A 22 13.00 40.87 -30.57
CA LEU A 22 12.83 39.87 -31.63
C LEU A 22 13.96 40.04 -32.66
N SER A 23 14.70 38.97 -32.95
CA SER A 23 15.55 38.88 -34.12
C SER A 23 15.39 37.50 -34.75
N HIS A 24 14.80 37.51 -35.93
CA HIS A 24 14.63 36.39 -36.83
C HIS A 24 15.96 36.06 -37.53
N SER A 25 16.15 34.76 -37.81
CA SER A 25 16.99 34.22 -38.89
C SER A 25 18.50 34.46 -38.82
N ALA A 26 19.27 33.41 -38.54
CA ALA A 26 19.75 32.47 -39.58
C ALA A 26 21.04 31.75 -39.14
N LEU A 27 21.00 30.43 -39.31
CA LEU A 27 22.12 29.58 -39.73
C LEU A 27 23.23 29.20 -38.72
N VAL A 28 23.38 27.87 -38.60
CA VAL A 28 24.60 27.10 -38.27
C VAL A 28 24.87 27.01 -36.76
N GLN A 29 24.80 25.88 -36.05
CA GLN A 29 25.30 24.54 -36.37
C GLN A 29 24.60 23.52 -35.43
N GLN A 30 23.83 22.58 -35.97
CA GLN A 30 23.35 21.43 -35.20
C GLN A 30 24.52 20.51 -34.89
N PRO A 31 24.65 19.96 -33.66
CA PRO A 31 25.61 18.90 -33.40
C PRO A 31 25.20 17.69 -34.23
N ARG A 32 26.11 17.26 -35.10
CA ARG A 32 25.95 16.17 -36.07
C ARG A 32 25.36 14.94 -35.38
N ARG A 33 24.05 14.73 -35.56
CA ARG A 33 23.45 13.40 -35.44
C ARG A 33 24.14 12.56 -36.49
N ASN A 34 24.99 11.62 -36.06
CA ASN A 34 25.39 10.53 -36.92
C ASN A 34 24.11 9.86 -37.44
N PRO A 35 23.82 9.86 -38.75
CA PRO A 35 22.89 8.90 -39.27
C PRO A 35 23.57 7.55 -39.09
N ARG A 36 23.25 6.85 -38.01
CA ARG A 36 23.40 5.40 -37.99
C ARG A 36 22.58 4.95 -39.18
N ILE A 37 23.27 4.53 -40.24
CA ILE A 37 22.69 3.79 -41.34
C ILE A 37 22.07 2.57 -40.67
N LEU A 38 20.75 2.63 -40.44
CA LEU A 38 19.96 1.47 -40.12
C LEU A 38 20.10 0.59 -41.35
N SER A 39 20.90 -0.47 -41.23
CA SER A 39 20.85 -1.57 -42.18
C SER A 39 19.37 -1.95 -42.31
N PRO A 40 18.77 -1.90 -43.51
CA PRO A 40 17.37 -2.30 -43.71
C PRO A 40 17.19 -3.81 -43.44
N TYR A 41 18.28 -4.54 -43.22
CA TYR A 41 18.30 -5.92 -42.79
C TYR A 41 18.71 -6.01 -41.33
N GLY A 42 17.85 -5.53 -40.42
CA GLY A 42 17.87 -6.03 -39.05
C GLY A 42 17.54 -7.52 -39.11
N SER A 43 18.42 -8.38 -38.58
CA SER A 43 18.12 -9.82 -38.50
C SER A 43 16.78 -10.01 -37.79
N PRO A 44 15.82 -10.75 -38.37
CA PRO A 44 14.49 -10.95 -37.77
C PRO A 44 14.58 -11.54 -36.36
N THR A 45 15.67 -12.26 -36.05
CA THR A 45 15.98 -12.79 -34.71
C THR A 45 16.16 -11.70 -33.66
N VAL A 46 16.92 -10.65 -33.98
CA VAL A 46 17.20 -9.54 -33.04
C VAL A 46 15.93 -8.72 -32.79
N SER A 47 15.10 -8.56 -33.81
CA SER A 47 13.81 -7.85 -33.68
C SER A 47 12.84 -8.59 -32.76
N MET A 48 12.73 -9.92 -32.91
CA MET A 48 11.81 -10.72 -32.10
C MET A 48 12.26 -10.82 -30.64
N ASP A 49 13.56 -11.05 -30.40
CA ASP A 49 14.12 -11.12 -29.04
C ASP A 49 13.90 -9.83 -28.24
N VAL A 50 14.13 -8.67 -28.88
CA VAL A 50 13.91 -7.37 -28.23
C VAL A 50 12.44 -7.14 -27.93
N THR A 51 11.55 -7.51 -28.85
CA THR A 51 10.10 -7.35 -28.68
C THR A 51 9.60 -8.20 -27.52
N ILE A 52 9.96 -9.49 -27.50
CA ILE A 52 9.53 -10.40 -26.43
C ILE A 52 10.14 -9.99 -25.09
N ARG A 53 11.40 -9.55 -25.05
CA ARG A 53 12.00 -9.04 -23.81
C ARG A 53 11.25 -7.82 -23.27
N ALA A 54 10.85 -6.89 -24.13
CA ALA A 54 10.07 -5.72 -23.72
C ALA A 54 8.68 -6.11 -23.20
N GLU A 55 8.02 -7.08 -23.86
CA GLU A 55 6.73 -7.63 -23.40
C GLU A 55 6.85 -8.30 -22.04
N LEU A 56 7.87 -9.12 -21.81
CA LEU A 56 8.08 -9.77 -20.50
C LEU A 56 8.27 -8.75 -19.37
N MET A 57 8.97 -7.65 -19.64
CA MET A 57 9.14 -6.56 -18.67
C MET A 57 7.81 -5.83 -18.41
N ALA A 58 7.02 -5.60 -19.46
CA ALA A 58 5.70 -4.99 -19.32
C ALA A 58 4.74 -5.88 -18.53
N GLU A 59 4.73 -7.19 -18.79
CA GLU A 59 3.92 -8.17 -18.06
C GLU A 59 4.36 -8.30 -16.61
N GLN A 60 5.66 -8.18 -16.31
CA GLN A 60 6.14 -8.10 -14.93
C GLN A 60 5.53 -6.92 -14.18
N ALA A 61 5.53 -5.73 -14.79
CA ALA A 61 4.94 -4.54 -14.20
C ALA A 61 3.42 -4.69 -14.05
N ALA A 62 2.75 -5.24 -15.07
CA ALA A 62 1.31 -5.51 -15.04
C ALA A 62 0.93 -6.50 -13.94
N PHE A 63 1.73 -7.55 -13.73
CA PHE A 63 1.53 -8.51 -12.65
C PHE A 63 1.60 -7.85 -11.27
N LEU A 64 2.58 -6.98 -11.04
CA LEU A 64 2.68 -6.25 -9.78
C LEU A 64 1.48 -5.32 -9.55
N GLN A 65 0.95 -4.72 -10.62
CA GLN A 65 -0.27 -3.91 -10.55
C GLN A 65 -1.50 -4.75 -10.21
N THR A 66 -1.62 -5.98 -10.73
CA THR A 66 -2.78 -6.85 -10.43
C THR A 66 -2.78 -7.38 -9.00
N ILE A 67 -1.59 -7.50 -8.38
CA ILE A 67 -1.48 -7.78 -6.94
C ILE A 67 -2.05 -6.62 -6.12
N ALA A 68 -1.80 -5.38 -6.55
CA ALA A 68 -2.33 -4.19 -5.88
C ALA A 68 -3.83 -3.97 -6.14
N ASP A 69 -4.30 -4.23 -7.37
CA ASP A 69 -5.71 -4.13 -7.76
C ASP A 69 -6.22 -5.43 -8.40
N LYS A 70 -7.01 -6.19 -7.63
CA LYS A 70 -7.61 -7.46 -8.07
C LYS A 70 -8.52 -7.32 -9.30
N ARG A 71 -9.01 -6.11 -9.64
CA ARG A 71 -9.90 -5.89 -10.80
C ARG A 71 -9.21 -6.13 -12.14
N GLU A 72 -7.90 -5.90 -12.20
CA GLU A 72 -7.09 -6.07 -13.41
C GLU A 72 -6.68 -7.53 -13.66
N ALA A 73 -6.88 -8.43 -12.70
CA ALA A 73 -6.44 -9.82 -12.78
C ALA A 73 -6.95 -10.59 -14.01
N PRO A 74 -8.24 -10.48 -14.42
CA PRO A 74 -8.73 -11.20 -15.61
C PRO A 74 -8.11 -10.69 -16.91
N ALA A 75 -7.89 -9.38 -17.03
CA ALA A 75 -7.27 -8.76 -18.20
C ALA A 75 -5.79 -9.16 -18.31
N PHE A 76 -5.08 -9.14 -17.17
CA PHE A 76 -3.71 -9.63 -17.08
C PHE A 76 -3.61 -11.11 -17.48
N ALA A 77 -4.46 -11.99 -16.96
CA ALA A 77 -4.39 -13.43 -17.25
C ALA A 77 -4.45 -13.72 -18.77
N ARG A 78 -5.30 -13.00 -19.51
CA ARG A 78 -5.40 -13.14 -20.98
C ARG A 78 -4.13 -12.67 -21.69
N ARG A 79 -3.63 -11.48 -21.35
CA ARG A 79 -2.39 -10.94 -21.94
C ARG A 79 -1.17 -11.82 -21.62
N TRP A 80 -1.14 -12.35 -20.40
CA TRP A 80 -0.12 -13.26 -19.94
C TRP A 80 -0.12 -14.54 -20.78
N GLU A 81 -1.27 -15.18 -20.97
CA GLU A 81 -1.39 -16.38 -21.82
C GLU A 81 -0.92 -16.13 -23.26
N ASP A 82 -1.32 -15.00 -23.86
CA ASP A 82 -0.90 -14.63 -25.21
C ASP A 82 0.61 -14.41 -25.29
N THR A 83 1.22 -13.84 -24.25
CA THR A 83 2.67 -13.66 -24.14
C THR A 83 3.38 -15.00 -23.98
N LEU A 84 2.87 -15.92 -23.14
CA LEU A 84 3.40 -17.30 -23.02
C LEU A 84 3.42 -17.99 -24.38
N ARG A 85 2.32 -17.89 -25.15
CA ARG A 85 2.19 -18.52 -26.48
C ARG A 85 3.17 -17.93 -27.49
N ARG A 86 3.43 -16.62 -27.43
CA ARG A 86 4.42 -15.95 -28.31
C ARG A 86 5.85 -16.31 -27.94
N VAL A 87 6.16 -16.37 -26.64
CA VAL A 87 7.47 -16.82 -26.15
C VAL A 87 7.73 -18.26 -26.58
N ALA A 88 6.76 -19.17 -26.42
CA ALA A 88 6.90 -20.57 -26.84
C ALA A 88 7.21 -20.68 -28.34
N LYS A 89 6.43 -20.00 -29.19
CA LYS A 89 6.68 -19.95 -30.64
C LYS A 89 8.05 -19.37 -30.99
N GLY A 90 8.46 -18.30 -30.30
CA GLY A 90 9.78 -17.68 -30.49
C GLY A 90 10.93 -18.60 -30.08
N ALA A 91 10.76 -19.35 -28.98
CA ALA A 91 11.74 -20.31 -28.49
C ALA A 91 11.88 -21.51 -29.44
N GLU A 92 10.76 -22.10 -29.87
CA GLU A 92 10.73 -23.22 -30.83
C GLU A 92 11.39 -22.85 -32.17
N ALA A 93 11.17 -21.61 -32.63
CA ALA A 93 11.77 -21.10 -33.84
C ALA A 93 13.25 -20.66 -33.68
N GLY A 94 13.84 -20.80 -32.49
CA GLY A 94 15.22 -20.39 -32.21
C GLY A 94 15.45 -18.87 -32.33
N LEU A 95 14.40 -18.07 -32.21
CA LEU A 95 14.45 -16.61 -32.35
C LEU A 95 14.78 -15.89 -31.04
N LEU A 96 14.78 -16.61 -29.91
CA LEU A 96 15.05 -16.05 -28.59
C LEU A 96 16.49 -16.31 -28.15
N SER A 97 17.09 -15.26 -27.60
CA SER A 97 18.39 -15.38 -26.95
C SER A 97 18.27 -16.07 -25.59
N THR A 98 19.34 -16.75 -25.16
CA THR A 98 19.42 -17.40 -23.85
C THR A 98 19.04 -16.47 -22.68
N PRO A 99 19.51 -15.18 -22.64
CA PRO A 99 19.09 -14.26 -21.59
C PRO A 99 17.58 -14.01 -21.54
N THR A 100 16.90 -13.96 -22.69
CA THR A 100 15.43 -13.77 -22.74
C THR A 100 14.70 -15.00 -22.22
N ILE A 101 15.19 -16.20 -22.55
CA ILE A 101 14.63 -17.45 -22.03
C ILE A 101 14.81 -17.55 -20.51
N MET A 102 15.98 -17.19 -19.99
CA MET A 102 16.22 -17.14 -18.54
C MET A 102 15.32 -16.13 -17.84
N LEU A 103 15.16 -14.95 -18.43
CA LEU A 103 14.24 -13.93 -17.93
C LEU A 103 12.80 -14.46 -17.86
N PHE A 104 12.33 -15.09 -18.94
CA PHE A 104 11.02 -15.71 -18.99
C PHE A 104 10.83 -16.74 -17.88
N GLN A 105 11.77 -17.67 -17.70
CA GLN A 105 11.71 -18.68 -16.65
C GLN A 105 11.66 -18.06 -15.25
N SER A 106 12.48 -17.03 -15.01
CA SER A 106 12.48 -16.28 -13.75
C SER A 106 11.13 -15.62 -13.49
N LEU A 107 10.51 -15.05 -14.53
CA LEU A 107 9.21 -14.39 -14.41
C LEU A 107 8.11 -15.38 -14.07
N VAL A 108 8.02 -16.49 -14.83
CA VAL A 108 7.02 -17.55 -14.61
C VAL A 108 7.11 -18.09 -13.18
N ARG A 109 8.33 -18.39 -12.71
CA ARG A 109 8.55 -18.87 -11.35
C ARG A 109 8.12 -17.84 -10.30
N THR A 110 8.37 -16.57 -10.56
CA THR A 110 7.96 -15.48 -9.66
C THR A 110 6.44 -15.39 -9.58
N VAL A 111 5.76 -15.41 -10.73
CA VAL A 111 4.29 -15.40 -10.79
C VAL A 111 3.70 -16.60 -10.06
N GLU A 112 4.26 -17.79 -10.27
CA GLU A 112 3.82 -19.02 -9.60
C GLU A 112 3.98 -18.91 -8.08
N VAL A 113 5.17 -18.57 -7.59
CA VAL A 113 5.45 -18.46 -6.14
C VAL A 113 4.55 -17.43 -5.49
N VAL A 114 4.39 -16.25 -6.11
CA VAL A 114 3.59 -15.17 -5.53
C VAL A 114 2.11 -15.53 -5.53
N THR A 115 1.57 -16.05 -6.63
CA THR A 115 0.14 -16.41 -6.70
C THR A 115 -0.19 -17.55 -5.74
N ARG A 116 0.68 -18.55 -5.61
CA ARG A 116 0.55 -19.62 -4.62
C ARG A 116 0.53 -19.09 -3.19
N ASN A 117 1.52 -18.28 -2.82
CA ASN A 117 1.60 -17.72 -1.47
C ASN A 117 0.39 -16.84 -1.15
N LEU A 118 -0.07 -16.02 -2.10
CA LEU A 118 -1.27 -15.20 -1.91
C LEU A 118 -2.52 -16.07 -1.68
N HIS A 119 -2.66 -17.17 -2.42
CA HIS A 119 -3.76 -18.11 -2.23
C HIS A 119 -3.70 -18.83 -0.87
N GLU A 120 -2.52 -19.26 -0.44
CA GLU A 120 -2.30 -19.86 0.88
C GLU A 120 -2.65 -18.86 1.99
N CYS A 121 -2.23 -17.60 1.88
CA CYS A 121 -2.58 -16.54 2.83
C CYS A 121 -4.10 -16.26 2.87
N GLU A 122 -4.75 -16.17 1.70
CA GLU A 122 -6.20 -15.96 1.61
C GLU A 122 -6.97 -17.10 2.27
N THR A 123 -6.53 -18.34 2.05
CA THR A 123 -7.12 -19.53 2.66
C THR A 123 -6.94 -19.51 4.18
N ALA A 124 -5.72 -19.29 4.67
CA ALA A 124 -5.44 -19.25 6.11
C ALA A 124 -6.20 -18.12 6.83
N ALA A 125 -6.30 -16.93 6.21
CA ALA A 125 -7.07 -15.83 6.75
C ALA A 125 -8.57 -16.18 6.81
N SER A 126 -9.12 -16.80 5.77
CA SER A 126 -10.52 -17.22 5.73
C SER A 126 -10.82 -18.24 6.85
N GLU A 127 -9.97 -19.24 7.04
CA GLU A 127 -10.13 -20.22 8.12
C GLU A 127 -10.06 -19.58 9.51
N ALA A 128 -9.10 -18.69 9.74
CA ALA A 128 -8.96 -17.99 11.01
C ALA A 128 -10.20 -17.14 11.32
N THR A 129 -10.73 -16.43 10.32
CA THR A 129 -11.96 -15.63 10.50
C THR A 129 -13.18 -16.50 10.79
N LEU A 130 -13.32 -17.65 10.14
CA LEU A 130 -14.41 -18.59 10.40
C LEU A 130 -14.34 -19.18 11.81
N ARG A 131 -13.14 -19.58 12.26
CA ARG A 131 -12.92 -20.08 13.63
C ARG A 131 -13.29 -19.02 14.65
N LEU A 132 -12.78 -17.80 14.50
CA LEU A 132 -13.08 -16.70 15.41
C LEU A 132 -14.58 -16.37 15.43
N ALA A 133 -15.24 -16.37 14.26
CA ALA A 133 -16.69 -16.17 14.18
C ALA A 133 -17.46 -17.25 14.97
N SER A 134 -17.05 -18.52 14.86
CA SER A 134 -17.66 -19.61 15.63
C SER A 134 -17.41 -19.49 17.13
N GLU A 135 -16.20 -19.13 17.57
CA GLU A 135 -15.88 -18.93 18.99
C GLU A 135 -16.68 -17.78 19.61
N VAL A 136 -16.84 -16.68 18.87
CA VAL A 136 -17.67 -15.55 19.31
C VAL A 136 -19.13 -15.95 19.41
N GLN A 137 -19.65 -16.72 18.45
CA GLN A 137 -21.02 -17.22 18.48
C GLN A 137 -21.26 -18.15 19.67
N ASP A 138 -20.34 -19.08 19.93
CA ASP A 138 -20.39 -19.98 21.08
C ASP A 138 -20.33 -19.22 22.41
N TYR A 139 -19.51 -18.17 22.49
CA TYR A 139 -19.42 -17.31 23.67
C TYR A 139 -20.73 -16.55 23.92
N LEU A 140 -21.33 -15.98 22.88
CA LEU A 140 -22.62 -15.28 23.00
C LEU A 140 -23.74 -16.23 23.43
N GLN A 141 -23.81 -17.44 22.85
CA GLN A 141 -24.79 -18.45 23.25
C GLN A 141 -24.62 -18.89 24.71
N LYS A 142 -23.39 -19.09 25.19
CA LYS A 142 -23.12 -19.43 26.61
C LYS A 142 -23.47 -18.31 27.57
N ARG A 143 -23.47 -17.05 27.12
CA ARG A 143 -23.80 -15.88 27.94
C ARG A 143 -25.31 -15.63 28.04
N GLU A 144 -26.09 -16.11 27.08
CA GLU A 144 -27.55 -15.98 27.07
C GLU A 144 -28.27 -16.94 28.03
N ASP A 145 -27.57 -17.82 28.75
CA ASP A 145 -28.13 -18.58 29.88
C ASP A 145 -28.38 -17.65 31.09
N PRO A 146 -29.63 -17.22 31.39
CA PRO A 146 -29.92 -16.25 32.44
C PRO A 146 -29.88 -16.83 33.85
N CYS A 147 -29.58 -18.12 34.00
CA CYS A 147 -29.81 -18.88 35.23
C CYS A 147 -28.55 -19.40 35.93
N ARG A 148 -27.34 -19.03 35.48
CA ARG A 148 -26.11 -19.38 36.23
C ARG A 148 -25.81 -18.30 37.26
N GLY A 149 -26.57 -18.36 38.35
CA GLY A 149 -26.31 -17.60 39.57
C GLY A 149 -24.85 -17.76 39.99
N TYR A 150 -24.15 -16.64 40.10
CA TYR A 150 -22.84 -16.54 40.74
C TYR A 150 -22.99 -16.99 42.20
N LYS A 151 -22.83 -18.29 42.46
CA LYS A 151 -22.53 -18.79 43.81
C LYS A 151 -21.08 -18.44 44.10
N MET A 152 -20.88 -17.21 44.57
CA MET A 152 -19.64 -16.81 45.22
C MET A 152 -19.68 -17.43 46.62
N GLU A 153 -18.94 -18.53 46.82
CA GLU A 153 -18.73 -19.12 48.15
C GLU A 153 -18.02 -18.07 49.02
N GLY A 154 -18.78 -17.46 49.93
CA GLY A 154 -18.30 -16.50 50.89
C GLY A 154 -17.58 -17.20 52.04
N ALA A 155 -16.28 -16.96 52.17
CA ALA A 155 -15.57 -17.13 53.43
C ALA A 155 -15.98 -15.99 54.38
N PRO A 156 -16.35 -16.26 55.65
CA PRO A 156 -16.72 -15.21 56.59
C PRO A 156 -15.47 -14.64 57.28
N LEU A 157 -15.20 -13.35 57.09
CA LEU A 157 -14.31 -12.56 57.96
C LEU A 157 -15.06 -11.32 58.48
N PRO A 158 -14.73 -10.86 59.70
CA PRO A 158 -15.66 -10.10 60.52
C PRO A 158 -15.69 -8.60 60.19
N PHE A 159 -16.91 -8.08 60.16
CA PHE A 159 -17.36 -6.73 60.52
C PHE A 159 -16.29 -5.63 60.75
N VAL A 160 -16.26 -4.65 59.83
CA VAL A 160 -16.29 -3.21 60.18
C VAL A 160 -17.21 -2.49 59.20
N SER A 161 -18.20 -1.80 59.76
CA SER A 161 -19.20 -0.99 59.06
C SER A 161 -18.68 0.41 58.78
N SER A 162 -18.76 0.86 57.52
CA SER A 162 -19.02 2.28 57.21
C SER A 162 -19.39 2.47 55.72
N ARG A 163 -20.69 2.44 55.44
CA ARG A 163 -21.46 2.94 54.26
C ARG A 163 -21.02 2.60 52.82
N PRO A 164 -21.98 2.39 51.91
CA PRO A 164 -21.71 1.82 50.59
C PRO A 164 -21.55 2.91 49.54
N ASN A 165 -20.34 3.12 49.03
CA ASN A 165 -20.21 3.57 47.65
C ASN A 165 -20.08 2.32 46.79
N SER A 166 -21.22 1.87 46.28
CA SER A 166 -21.27 0.90 45.19
C SER A 166 -20.37 1.41 44.06
N PRO A 167 -19.32 0.67 43.64
CA PRO A 167 -18.62 0.99 42.42
C PRO A 167 -19.60 0.70 41.28
N ALA A 168 -20.15 1.76 40.70
CA ALA A 168 -20.92 1.62 39.48
C ALA A 168 -20.07 0.86 38.44
N PRO A 169 -20.66 -0.01 37.61
CA PRO A 169 -19.95 -0.88 36.66
C PRO A 169 -19.19 -0.13 35.54
N ASN A 170 -19.08 1.20 35.64
CA ASN A 170 -18.41 2.09 34.68
C ASN A 170 -16.91 2.31 34.95
N ASP A 171 -16.33 1.71 35.99
CA ASP A 171 -14.91 1.94 36.33
C ASP A 171 -13.92 1.36 35.31
N LEU A 172 -14.34 0.40 34.46
CA LEU A 172 -13.50 -0.10 33.35
C LEU A 172 -13.31 0.91 32.21
N LEU A 173 -14.19 1.92 32.10
CA LEU A 173 -14.11 3.02 31.14
C LEU A 173 -13.57 4.32 31.76
N ALA A 174 -13.30 4.32 33.07
CA ALA A 174 -12.88 5.51 33.80
C ALA A 174 -11.57 6.15 33.26
N PRO A 175 -10.52 5.40 32.85
CA PRO A 175 -9.29 6.04 32.36
C PRO A 175 -9.51 6.82 31.06
N TYR A 176 -10.23 6.23 30.10
CA TYR A 176 -10.52 6.87 28.82
C TYR A 176 -11.52 8.02 28.96
N ARG A 177 -12.52 7.86 29.84
CA ARG A 177 -13.50 8.91 30.13
C ARG A 177 -12.84 10.11 30.82
N ARG A 178 -11.90 9.88 31.72
CA ARG A 178 -11.17 10.93 32.45
C ARG A 178 -10.17 11.64 31.53
N TRP A 179 -9.45 10.88 30.69
CA TRP A 179 -8.60 11.44 29.64
C TRP A 179 -9.40 12.30 28.65
N PHE A 180 -10.55 11.81 28.18
CA PHE A 180 -11.43 12.55 27.27
C PHE A 180 -11.96 13.84 27.91
N LEU A 181 -12.42 13.78 29.16
CA LEU A 181 -12.88 14.98 29.85
C LEU A 181 -11.73 15.98 30.10
N ASP A 182 -10.53 15.52 30.49
CA ASP A 182 -9.40 16.42 30.68
C ASP A 182 -8.93 17.10 29.38
N HIS A 183 -9.08 16.44 28.22
CA HIS A 183 -8.56 16.93 26.94
C HIS A 183 -9.61 17.58 26.04
N PHE A 184 -10.91 17.33 26.27
CA PHE A 184 -12.00 17.87 25.46
C PHE A 184 -13.01 18.73 26.24
N ALA A 185 -12.92 18.84 27.57
CA ALA A 185 -13.86 19.67 28.33
C ALA A 185 -13.65 21.19 28.16
N HIS A 186 -12.65 21.65 27.40
CA HIS A 186 -12.38 23.08 27.20
C HIS A 186 -12.38 23.45 25.71
N PRO A 187 -13.55 23.46 25.03
CA PRO A 187 -13.64 23.89 23.63
C PRO A 187 -13.57 25.41 23.45
N TYR A 188 -13.42 26.19 24.52
CA TYR A 188 -13.24 27.64 24.46
C TYR A 188 -12.03 28.04 25.31
N LEU A 189 -11.16 28.86 24.73
CA LEU A 189 -9.99 29.46 25.39
C LEU A 189 -10.41 30.03 26.75
N THR A 190 -10.04 29.36 27.83
CA THR A 190 -10.05 29.99 29.14
C THR A 190 -8.85 30.94 29.19
N SER A 191 -9.07 32.12 29.77
CA SER A 191 -8.15 33.27 29.81
C SER A 191 -6.86 33.05 30.63
N ALA A 192 -6.41 31.80 30.78
CA ALA A 192 -5.17 31.43 31.45
C ALA A 192 -3.94 31.49 30.52
N ASP A 193 -4.12 31.82 29.24
CA ASP A 193 -3.05 32.15 28.30
C ASP A 193 -2.93 33.69 28.15
N LYS A 194 -2.61 34.35 29.27
CA LYS A 194 -2.18 35.74 29.35
C LYS A 194 -0.92 35.84 30.21
#